data_AF-A0A9P5YC59-F1
#
_entry.id   AF-A0A9P5YC59-F1
#
_cell.length_a   1.000
_cell.length_b   1.000
_cell.length_c   1.000
_cell.angle_alpha   90.00
_cell.angle_beta   90.00
_cell.angle_gamma   90.00
#
_symmetry.space_group_name_H-M   'P 1'
#
loop_
_entity.id
_entity.type
_entity.pdbx_description
1 polymer ?
#
loop_
_entity_poly.entity_id
_entity_poly.type
_entity_poly.pdbx_seq_one_letter_code
_entity_poly.pdbx_strand_id
1 'polypeptide(L)'
;MMHRLYSKGRVLGHKRAKRNTRPNTSLIQIEGVATKEDAQFYLGKRVAFVYKAKREIHGSKIRVIWGRVTRPHGGSGVVKSKFRTNLPPRAFGASVRVASHDQT
;
A
#
# COMPACT_ATOMS: atom_id res chain seq x y z
N MET A 1 11.54 20.52 10.47
CA MET A 1 12.32 19.29 10.16
C MET A 1 11.37 18.14 9.83
N MET A 2 11.29 17.72 8.56
CA MET A 2 10.44 16.57 8.18
C MET A 2 11.31 15.31 7.99
N HIS A 3 11.39 14.45 9.01
CA HIS A 3 11.94 13.10 8.86
C HIS A 3 10.87 12.14 8.35
N ARG A 4 10.45 12.30 7.08
CA ARG A 4 9.52 11.36 6.48
C ARG A 4 10.26 10.26 5.74
N LEU A 5 10.44 9.12 6.41
CA LEU A 5 11.12 7.92 5.87
C LEU A 5 10.28 7.09 4.88
N TYR A 6 9.18 7.65 4.35
CA TYR A 6 8.23 6.92 3.52
C TYR A 6 7.51 7.82 2.52
N SER A 7 7.21 7.26 1.34
CA SER A 7 6.34 7.87 0.34
C SER A 7 4.87 7.63 0.70
N LYS A 8 4.02 8.65 0.55
CA LYS A 8 2.56 8.49 0.67
C LYS A 8 2.05 7.65 -0.49
N GLY A 9 1.08 6.82 -0.21
CA GLY A 9 0.21 6.27 -1.24
C GLY A 9 -1.24 6.23 -0.79
N ARG A 10 -2.12 5.91 -1.73
CA ARG A 10 -3.55 5.68 -1.52
C ARG A 10 -3.93 4.31 -2.04
N VAL A 11 -4.73 3.58 -1.28
CA VAL A 11 -5.30 2.31 -1.73
C VAL A 11 -6.45 2.63 -2.68
N LEU A 12 -6.35 2.23 -3.94
CA LEU A 12 -7.42 2.44 -4.91
C LEU A 12 -8.52 1.38 -4.77
N GLY A 13 -8.11 0.15 -4.48
CA GLY A 13 -9.02 -0.99 -4.45
C GLY A 13 -8.28 -2.30 -4.55
N HIS A 14 -9.02 -3.39 -4.65
CA HIS A 14 -8.46 -4.67 -5.04
C HIS A 14 -8.35 -4.79 -6.56
N LYS A 15 -7.49 -5.71 -7.02
CA LYS A 15 -7.43 -6.10 -8.43
C LYS A 15 -8.81 -6.61 -8.86
N ARG A 16 -9.39 -6.02 -9.88
CA ARG A 16 -10.76 -6.33 -10.32
C ARG A 16 -10.87 -6.49 -11.83
N ALA A 17 -11.90 -7.22 -12.24
CA ALA A 17 -12.49 -7.18 -13.57
C ALA A 17 -13.79 -6.34 -13.51
N LYS A 18 -14.53 -6.27 -14.62
CA LYS A 18 -15.81 -5.52 -14.68
C LYS A 18 -16.81 -5.95 -13.61
N ARG A 19 -16.90 -7.25 -13.33
CA ARG A 19 -17.89 -7.85 -12.40
C ARG A 19 -17.30 -8.49 -11.14
N ASN A 20 -16.01 -8.85 -11.14
CA ASN A 20 -15.40 -9.60 -10.04
C ASN A 20 -14.20 -8.86 -9.42
N THR A 21 -13.98 -9.04 -8.12
CA THR A 21 -12.85 -8.46 -7.38
C THR A 21 -11.98 -9.56 -6.77
N ARG A 22 -10.66 -9.34 -6.70
CA ARG A 22 -9.69 -10.31 -6.17
C ARG A 22 -8.93 -9.69 -5.00
N PRO A 23 -9.38 -9.92 -3.74
CA PRO A 23 -8.83 -9.27 -2.54
C PRO A 23 -7.37 -9.56 -2.25
N ASN A 24 -6.83 -10.64 -2.81
CA ASN A 24 -5.44 -11.06 -2.64
C ASN A 24 -4.41 -10.07 -3.21
N THR A 25 -4.83 -9.11 -4.03
CA THR A 25 -3.95 -8.11 -4.62
C THR A 25 -4.60 -6.74 -4.47
N SER A 26 -3.89 -5.78 -3.88
CA SER A 26 -4.35 -4.40 -3.73
C SER A 26 -3.62 -3.47 -4.69
N LEU A 27 -4.35 -2.51 -5.25
CA LEU A 27 -3.83 -1.46 -6.10
C LEU A 27 -3.53 -0.23 -5.25
N ILE A 28 -2.32 0.31 -5.40
CA ILE A 28 -1.86 1.47 -4.64
C ILE A 28 -1.36 2.52 -5.63
N GLN A 29 -1.88 3.75 -5.52
CA GLN A 29 -1.31 4.91 -6.17
C GLN A 29 -0.29 5.53 -5.22
N ILE A 30 0.95 5.71 -5.67
CA ILE A 30 1.98 6.41 -4.89
C ILE A 30 1.94 7.89 -5.30
N GLU A 31 2.03 8.79 -4.32
CA GLU A 31 2.08 10.23 -4.58
C GLU A 31 3.39 10.58 -5.31
N GLY A 32 3.28 11.39 -6.37
CA GLY A 32 4.43 11.79 -7.19
C GLY A 32 4.91 10.76 -8.20
N VAL A 33 4.23 9.61 -8.34
CA VAL A 33 4.58 8.56 -9.31
C VAL A 33 3.53 8.54 -10.41
N ALA A 34 3.91 9.01 -11.61
CA ALA A 34 2.99 9.13 -12.74
C ALA A 34 3.24 8.11 -13.85
N THR A 35 4.46 7.55 -13.93
CA THR A 35 4.85 6.63 -14.99
C THR A 35 5.11 5.21 -14.46
N LYS A 36 5.11 4.23 -15.37
CA LYS A 36 5.41 2.83 -15.02
C LYS A 36 6.88 2.68 -14.62
N GLU A 37 7.74 3.48 -15.24
CA GLU A 37 9.18 3.52 -15.06
C GLU A 37 9.50 4.01 -13.63
N ASP A 38 8.86 5.09 -13.19
CA ASP A 38 8.99 5.57 -11.81
C ASP A 38 8.46 4.57 -10.78
N ALA A 39 7.37 3.86 -11.12
CA ALA A 39 6.80 2.84 -10.25
C ALA A 39 7.71 1.63 -10.06
N GLN A 40 8.64 1.38 -10.99
CA GLN A 40 9.62 0.29 -10.91
C GLN A 40 10.56 0.46 -9.72
N PHE A 41 10.88 1.70 -9.33
CA PHE A 41 11.69 1.99 -8.14
C PHE A 41 11.08 1.38 -6.88
N TYR A 42 9.75 1.31 -6.79
CA TYR A 42 9.06 0.87 -5.58
C TYR A 42 8.88 -0.64 -5.47
N LEU A 43 9.37 -1.43 -6.42
CA LEU A 43 9.23 -2.88 -6.35
C LEU A 43 9.97 -3.49 -5.15
N GLY A 44 9.36 -4.49 -4.52
CA GLY A 44 9.90 -5.13 -3.32
C GLY A 44 9.72 -4.32 -2.03
N LYS A 45 9.54 -2.99 -2.13
CA LYS A 45 9.43 -2.12 -0.95
C LYS A 45 8.25 -2.50 -0.06
N ARG A 46 8.48 -2.38 1.26
CA ARG A 46 7.46 -2.66 2.27
C ARG A 46 6.38 -1.59 2.26
N VAL A 47 5.13 -2.03 2.41
CA VAL A 47 3.95 -1.18 2.51
C VAL A 47 3.30 -1.40 3.87
N ALA A 48 2.98 -0.31 4.56
CA ALA A 48 2.25 -0.33 5.82
C ALA A 48 0.88 0.36 5.65
N PHE A 49 -0.18 -0.38 5.96
CA PHE A 49 -1.49 0.20 6.22
C PHE A 49 -1.67 0.34 7.74
N VAL A 50 -1.67 1.59 8.21
CA VAL A 50 -1.76 1.92 9.63
C VAL A 50 -3.20 2.31 9.96
N TYR A 51 -3.79 1.70 10.99
CA TYR A 51 -5.16 2.00 11.43
C TYR A 51 -5.24 2.03 12.96
N LYS A 52 -6.28 2.68 13.48
CA LYS A 52 -6.57 2.72 14.92
C LYS A 52 -7.74 1.80 15.25
N ALA A 53 -7.66 1.10 16.37
CA ALA A 53 -8.71 0.25 16.91
C ALA A 53 -9.05 0.68 18.35
N LYS A 54 -10.27 0.35 18.82
CA LYS A 54 -10.72 0.70 20.18
C LYS A 54 -9.92 -0.03 21.26
N ARG A 55 -9.75 -1.35 21.08
CA ARG A 55 -9.00 -2.22 22.00
C ARG A 55 -7.50 -2.05 21.82
N GLU A 56 -6.84 -1.82 22.94
CA GLU A 56 -5.39 -1.81 23.06
C GLU A 56 -4.81 -3.22 22.96
N ILE A 57 -3.72 -3.35 22.20
CA ILE A 57 -2.94 -4.58 22.10
C ILE A 57 -1.46 -4.19 22.18
N HIS A 58 -0.69 -4.84 23.05
CA HIS A 58 0.74 -4.56 23.26
C HIS A 58 1.03 -3.07 23.54
N GLY A 59 0.23 -2.43 24.40
CA GLY A 59 0.44 -1.02 24.78
C GLY A 59 0.01 0.02 23.74
N SER A 60 -0.62 -0.40 22.63
CA SER A 60 -1.03 0.54 21.58
C SER A 60 -2.40 0.24 20.97
N LYS A 61 -3.13 1.32 20.66
CA LYS A 61 -4.37 1.30 19.85
C LYS A 61 -4.08 1.34 18.34
N ILE A 62 -2.83 1.54 17.96
CA ILE A 62 -2.39 1.61 16.56
C ILE A 62 -2.00 0.20 16.11
N ARG A 63 -2.49 -0.19 14.94
CA ARG A 63 -2.22 -1.48 14.33
C ARG A 63 -1.75 -1.28 12.90
N VAL A 64 -0.98 -2.24 12.41
CA VAL A 64 -0.39 -2.17 11.07
C VAL A 64 -0.66 -3.48 10.34
N ILE A 65 -1.14 -3.37 9.11
CA ILE A 65 -1.13 -4.47 8.15
C ILE A 65 0.06 -4.25 7.22
N TRP A 66 0.99 -5.19 7.25
CA TRP A 66 2.18 -5.17 6.41
C TRP A 66 1.94 -5.84 5.08
N GLY A 67 2.55 -5.28 4.04
CA GLY A 67 2.62 -5.85 2.71
C GLY A 67 3.88 -5.45 1.99
N ARG A 68 3.94 -5.81 0.71
CA ARG A 68 5.04 -5.47 -0.20
C ARG A 68 4.49 -5.09 -1.57
N VAL A 69 5.19 -4.19 -2.24
CA VAL A 69 4.94 -3.91 -3.66
C VAL A 69 5.47 -5.08 -4.48
N THR A 70 4.68 -5.52 -5.47
CA THR A 70 4.98 -6.72 -6.27
C THR A 70 5.28 -6.42 -7.72
N ARG A 71 4.51 -5.53 -8.36
CA ARG A 71 4.69 -5.16 -9.78
C ARG A 71 3.96 -3.86 -10.11
N PRO A 72 4.35 -3.13 -11.16
CA PRO A 72 3.57 -1.99 -11.64
C PRO A 72 2.22 -2.41 -12.23
N HIS A 73 1.30 -1.46 -12.36
CA HIS A 73 -0.03 -1.66 -12.91
C HIS A 73 -0.45 -0.49 -13.81
N GLY A 74 -0.71 -0.79 -15.09
CA GLY A 74 -1.07 0.25 -16.05
C GLY A 74 0.10 1.16 -16.38
N GLY A 75 -0.18 2.31 -16.99
CA GLY A 75 0.81 3.34 -17.34
C GLY A 75 0.89 4.52 -16.37
N SER A 76 -0.03 4.64 -15.40
CA SER A 76 -0.21 5.83 -14.56
C SER A 76 0.51 5.76 -13.20
N GLY A 77 1.57 4.97 -13.08
CA GLY A 77 2.33 4.85 -11.83
C GLY A 77 1.64 4.07 -10.68
N VAL A 78 0.51 3.39 -10.94
CA VAL A 78 -0.13 2.51 -9.95
C VAL A 78 0.71 1.26 -9.75
N VAL A 79 0.77 0.74 -8.53
CA VAL A 79 1.44 -0.53 -8.21
C VAL A 79 0.48 -1.57 -7.64
N LYS A 80 0.78 -2.84 -7.90
CA LYS A 80 0.13 -3.98 -7.24
C LYS A 80 0.93 -4.34 -6.00
N SER A 81 0.22 -4.56 -4.90
CA SER A 81 0.79 -4.96 -3.61
C SER A 81 0.11 -6.23 -3.10
N LYS A 82 0.86 -7.01 -2.34
CA LYS A 82 0.33 -8.13 -1.55
C LYS A 82 0.58 -7.84 -0.08
N PHE A 83 -0.49 -7.91 0.71
CA PHE A 83 -0.42 -7.79 2.16
C PHE A 83 -0.43 -9.17 2.81
N ARG A 84 0.15 -9.29 4.00
CA ARG A 84 0.13 -10.54 4.79
C ARG A 84 -1.31 -10.98 5.07
N THR A 85 -2.18 -10.01 5.35
CA THR A 85 -3.62 -10.17 5.43
C THR A 85 -4.25 -9.22 4.43
N ASN A 86 -5.24 -9.69 3.67
CA ASN A 86 -5.91 -8.85 2.67
C ASN A 86 -6.45 -7.57 3.32
N LEU A 87 -6.32 -6.45 2.62
CA LEU A 87 -6.85 -5.19 3.12
C LEU A 87 -8.38 -5.26 3.19
N PRO A 88 -9.01 -4.70 4.25
CA PRO A 88 -10.45 -4.59 4.29
C PRO A 88 -10.94 -3.59 3.23
N PRO A 89 -12.14 -3.76 2.63
CA PRO A 89 -12.67 -2.80 1.66
C PRO A 89 -12.80 -1.37 2.17
N ARG A 90 -12.98 -1.19 3.49
CA ARG A 90 -12.97 0.12 4.16
C ARG A 90 -11.63 0.88 4.00
N ALA A 91 -10.55 0.18 3.67
CA ALA A 91 -9.26 0.80 3.43
C ALA A 91 -9.17 1.49 2.05
N PHE A 92 -10.15 1.33 1.15
CA PHE A 92 -10.14 2.02 -0.14
C PHE A 92 -10.24 3.53 0.06
N GLY A 93 -9.41 4.30 -0.65
CA GLY A 93 -9.21 5.73 -0.45
C GLY A 93 -8.31 6.08 0.74
N ALA A 94 -8.03 5.14 1.65
CA ALA A 94 -7.20 5.40 2.81
C ALA A 94 -5.71 5.52 2.43
N SER A 95 -4.98 6.27 3.26
CA SER A 95 -3.54 6.45 3.10
C SER A 95 -2.76 5.21 3.50
N VAL A 96 -1.73 4.89 2.72
CA VAL A 96 -0.71 3.88 3.03
C VAL A 96 0.67 4.51 3.01
N ARG A 97 1.60 3.84 3.68
CA ARG A 97 3.01 4.25 3.77
C ARG A 97 3.85 3.26 2.99
N VAL A 98 4.55 3.72 1.96
CA VAL A 98 5.51 2.91 1.20
C VAL A 98 6.90 3.28 1.68
N ALA A 99 7.65 2.32 2.23
CA ALA A 99 8.99 2.57 2.73
C ALA A 99 9.90 3.06 1.61
N SER A 100 10.81 3.98 1.92
CA SER A 100 11.79 4.49 0.95
C SER A 100 12.99 3.53 0.79
N HIS A 101 13.40 2.87 1.88
CA HIS A 101 14.56 1.99 1.93
C HIS A 101 14.16 0.52 1.78
N ASP A 102 15.03 -0.25 1.13
CA ASP A 102 14.90 -1.71 1.06
C ASP A 102 15.38 -2.31 2.37
N GLN A 103 14.60 -3.25 2.93
CA GLN A 103 15.12 -4.16 3.95
C GLN A 103 15.64 -5.36 3.19
N THR A 104 16.97 -5.44 3.07
CA THR A 104 17.71 -6.65 2.71
C THR A 104 17.32 -7.82 3.61
#